data_AF-R7TL59-F1
#
_entry.id   AF-R7TL59-F1
#
_cell.length_a   1.000
_cell.length_b   1.000
_cell.length_c   1.000
_cell.angle_alpha   90.00
_cell.angle_beta   90.00
_cell.angle_gamma   90.00
#
_symmetry.space_group_name_H-M   'P 1'
#
loop_
_entity.id
_entity.type
_entity.pdbx_description
1 polymer ?
#
loop_
_entity_poly.entity_id
_entity_poly.type
_entity_poly.pdbx_seq_one_letter_code
_entity_poly.pdbx_strand_id
1 'polypeptide(L)' 'MADQKVDPELAEFVNMEQQKQMIQGQVHKLTDTCWEKCMDKPKDKLDYRTEGCISNCVDRFMDTTVAIAGRFQQLMQKQM' A
#
# COMPACT_ATOMS: atom_id res chain seq x y z
N MET A 1 37.66 15.89 -5.53
CA MET A 1 36.40 15.24 -5.08
C MET A 1 35.32 15.84 -5.95
N ALA A 2 34.78 15.07 -6.89
CA ALA A 2 33.91 15.61 -7.95
C ALA A 2 32.53 15.94 -7.39
N ASP A 3 32.12 17.18 -7.62
CA ASP A 3 30.79 17.72 -7.37
C ASP A 3 29.80 16.99 -8.30
N GLN A 4 29.10 15.99 -7.77
CA GLN A 4 28.06 15.29 -8.51
C GLN A 4 26.82 16.17 -8.51
N LYS A 5 26.71 17.08 -9.48
CA LYS A 5 25.43 17.68 -9.84
C LYS A 5 24.50 16.55 -10.24
N VAL A 6 23.56 16.22 -9.35
CA VAL A 6 22.49 15.25 -9.65
C VAL A 6 21.73 15.80 -10.85
N ASP A 7 21.76 15.05 -11.95
CA ASP A 7 21.05 15.40 -13.16
C ASP A 7 19.54 15.49 -12.86
N PRO A 8 18.86 16.59 -13.21
CA PRO A 8 17.45 16.78 -12.88
C PRO A 8 16.51 15.74 -13.51
N GLU A 9 16.85 15.22 -14.70
CA GLU A 9 16.10 14.13 -15.35
C GLU A 9 16.27 12.83 -14.57
N LEU A 10 17.50 12.54 -14.12
CA LEU A 10 17.76 11.39 -13.26
C LEU A 10 17.03 11.49 -11.92
N ALA A 11 16.97 12.69 -11.32
CA ALA A 11 16.24 12.91 -10.07
C ALA A 11 14.74 12.65 -10.23
N GLU A 12 14.14 13.14 -11.32
CA GLU A 12 12.73 12.89 -11.65
C GLU A 12 12.46 11.39 -11.87
N PHE A 13 13.30 10.73 -12.66
CA PHE A 13 13.22 9.29 -12.89
C PHE A 13 13.29 8.49 -11.59
N VAL A 14 14.25 8.79 -10.72
CA VAL A 14 14.42 8.12 -9.42
C VAL A 14 13.18 8.32 -8.54
N ASN A 15 12.63 9.53 -8.49
CA ASN A 15 11.41 9.80 -7.72
C ASN A 15 10.20 8.99 -8.24
N MET A 16 10.04 8.89 -9.56
CA MET A 16 8.98 8.10 -10.17
C MET A 16 9.13 6.61 -9.86
N GLU A 17 10.34 6.06 -9.98
CA GLU A 17 10.60 4.65 -9.67
C GLU A 17 10.41 4.34 -8.19
N GLN A 18 10.79 5.26 -7.29
CA GLN A 18 10.52 5.12 -5.85
C GLN A 18 9.01 5.06 -5.56
N GLN A 19 8.20 5.92 -6.19
CA GLN A 19 6.75 5.88 -6.05
C GLN A 19 6.16 4.56 -6.56
N LYS A 20 6.62 4.07 -7.71
CA LYS A 20 6.21 2.76 -8.24
C LYS A 20 6.57 1.64 -7.26
N GLN A 21 7.79 1.63 -6.74
CA GLN A 21 8.24 0.63 -5.77
C GLN A 21 7.39 0.65 -4.50
N MET A 22 7.03 1.83 -4.00
CA MET A 22 6.16 1.97 -2.84
C MET A 22 4.77 1.36 -3.09
N ILE A 23 4.17 1.65 -4.25
CA ILE A 23 2.86 1.09 -4.65
C ILE A 23 2.96 -0.43 -4.79
N GLN A 24 4.00 -0.95 -5.44
CA GLN A 24 4.22 -2.40 -5.56
C GLN A 24 4.31 -3.07 -4.18
N GLY A 25 5.04 -2.48 -3.24
CA GLY A 25 5.11 -2.96 -1.86
C GLY A 25 3.74 -2.99 -1.17
N GLN A 26 2.90 -1.97 -1.39
CA GLN A 26 1.54 -1.94 -0.86
C GLN A 26 0.65 -3.02 -1.48
N VAL A 27 0.74 -3.22 -2.80
CA VAL A 27 0.00 -4.28 -3.51
C VAL A 27 0.37 -5.65 -2.96
N HIS A 28 1.66 -5.94 -2.77
CA HIS A 28 2.12 -7.20 -2.17
C HIS A 28 1.56 -7.39 -0.77
N LYS A 29 1.67 -6.37 0.10
CA LYS A 29 1.14 -6.45 1.46
C LYS A 29 -0.37 -6.72 1.51
N LEU A 30 -1.14 -6.03 0.66
CA LEU A 30 -2.59 -6.23 0.56
C LEU A 30 -2.91 -7.62 0.03
N THR A 31 -2.16 -8.09 -0.96
CA THR A 31 -2.30 -9.44 -1.52
C THR A 31 -2.10 -10.48 -0.44
N ASP A 32 -0.99 -10.45 0.29
CA ASP A 32 -0.70 -11.42 1.36
C ASP A 32 -1.78 -11.39 2.45
N THR A 33 -2.11 -10.19 2.93
CA THR A 33 -3.08 -10.01 4.02
C THR A 33 -4.48 -10.48 3.63
N CYS A 34 -4.96 -10.12 2.43
CA CYS A 34 -6.30 -10.48 1.99
C CYS A 34 -6.38 -11.91 1.48
N TRP A 35 -5.29 -12.45 0.95
CA TRP A 35 -5.18 -13.87 0.61
C TRP A 35 -5.38 -14.73 1.85
N GLU A 36 -4.62 -14.49 2.93
CA GLU A 36 -4.75 -15.25 4.19
C GLU A 36 -6.15 -15.15 4.81
N LYS A 37 -6.85 -14.03 4.62
CA LYS A 37 -8.18 -13.80 5.22
C LYS A 37 -9.33 -14.35 4.39
N CYS A 38 -9.24 -14.29 3.07
CA CYS A 38 -10.37 -14.53 2.19
C CYS A 38 -10.26 -15.80 1.36
N MET A 39 -9.04 -16.31 1.11
CA MET A 39 -8.83 -17.51 0.32
C MET A 39 -8.75 -18.73 1.22
N ASP A 40 -9.75 -19.61 1.11
CA ASP A 40 -9.71 -20.95 1.72
C ASP A 40 -9.08 -21.96 0.75
N LYS A 41 -9.75 -22.24 -0.38
CA LYS A 41 -9.29 -23.20 -1.39
C LYS A 41 -9.23 -22.55 -2.76
N PRO A 42 -8.02 -22.47 -3.37
CA PRO A 42 -7.87 -22.01 -4.75
C PRO A 42 -8.67 -22.88 -5.73
N LYS A 43 -9.30 -22.24 -6.70
CA LYS A 43 -10.04 -22.86 -7.81
C LYS A 43 -9.71 -22.12 -9.10
N ASP A 44 -10.15 -22.63 -10.24
CA ASP A 44 -9.91 -22.01 -11.56
C ASP A 44 -10.47 -20.59 -11.69
N LYS A 45 -11.46 -20.24 -10.86
CA LYS A 45 -12.05 -18.90 -10.77
C LYS A 45 -12.41 -18.58 -9.32
N LEU A 46 -12.31 -17.30 -8.96
CA LEU A 46 -12.84 -16.81 -7.70
C LEU A 46 -14.37 -16.89 -7.75
N ASP A 47 -14.97 -17.45 -6.71
CA ASP A 47 -16.43 -17.37 -6.56
C ASP A 47 -16.83 -15.99 -6.01
N TYR A 48 -18.11 -15.66 -6.16
CA TYR A 48 -18.65 -14.35 -5.76
C TYR A 48 -18.37 -14.00 -4.29
N ARG A 49 -18.35 -15.00 -3.40
CA ARG A 49 -18.07 -14.77 -1.98
C ARG A 49 -16.61 -14.39 -1.76
N THR A 50 -15.71 -15.08 -2.44
CA THR A 50 -14.27 -14.84 -2.37
C THR A 50 -13.90 -13.49 -2.98
N GLU A 51 -14.43 -13.17 -4.15
CA GLU A 51 -14.26 -11.87 -4.81
C GLU A 51 -14.77 -10.73 -3.91
N GLY A 52 -16.00 -10.88 -3.38
CA GLY A 52 -16.56 -9.92 -2.44
C GLY A 52 -15.74 -9.77 -1.16
N CYS A 53 -15.19 -10.87 -0.61
CA CYS A 53 -14.32 -10.81 0.55
C CYS A 53 -13.05 -10.02 0.25
N ILE A 54 -12.36 -10.30 -0.86
CA ILE A 54 -11.11 -9.64 -1.22
C ILE A 54 -11.34 -8.13 -1.43
N SER A 55 -12.38 -7.73 -2.17
CA SER A 55 -12.73 -6.31 -2.36
C SER A 55 -12.94 -5.61 -1.01
N ASN A 56 -13.78 -6.20 -0.16
CA ASN A 56 -14.04 -5.65 1.18
C ASN A 56 -12.76 -5.62 2.04
N CYS A 57 -11.92 -6.64 1.97
CA CYS A 57 -10.66 -6.69 2.72
C CYS A 57 -9.75 -5.51 2.36
N VAL A 58 -9.55 -5.27 1.06
CA VAL A 58 -8.73 -4.15 0.58
C VAL A 58 -9.32 -2.81 1.01
N ASP A 59 -10.62 -2.59 0.79
CA ASP A 59 -11.29 -1.34 1.16
C ASP A 59 -11.22 -1.07 2.67
N ARG A 60 -11.53 -2.09 3.50
CA ARG A 60 -11.45 -1.97 4.96
C ARG A 60 -10.02 -1.74 5.43
N PHE A 61 -9.02 -2.36 4.79
CA PHE A 61 -7.60 -2.16 5.16
C PHE A 61 -7.16 -0.72 4.90
N MET A 62 -7.52 -0.16 3.74
CA MET A 62 -7.20 1.22 3.39
C MET A 62 -7.89 2.21 4.32
N ASP A 63 -9.20 2.06 4.54
CA ASP A 63 -9.98 2.90 5.46
C ASP A 63 -9.39 2.90 6.87
N THR A 64 -9.05 1.72 7.38
CA THR A 64 -8.47 1.56 8.71
C THR A 64 -7.08 2.19 8.80
N THR A 65 -6.26 2.02 7.76
CA THR A 65 -4.92 2.63 7.70
C THR A 65 -4.98 4.15 7.76
N VAL A 66 -5.87 4.77 6.99
CA VAL A 66 -6.11 6.22 6.99
C VAL A 66 -6.62 6.69 8.35
N ALA A 67 -7.59 5.98 8.94
CA ALA A 67 -8.15 6.32 10.24
C ALA A 67 -7.09 6.28 11.36
N ILE A 68 -6.26 5.23 11.39
CA ILE A 68 -5.18 5.10 12.37
C ILE A 68 -4.13 6.20 12.18
N ALA A 69 -3.68 6.44 10.95
CA ALA A 69 -2.70 7.48 10.65
C ALA A 69 -3.21 8.86 11.06
N GLY A 70 -4.46 9.19 10.71
CA GLY A 70 -5.09 10.45 11.10
C GLY A 70 -5.21 10.61 12.62
N ARG A 71 -5.60 9.55 13.33
CA ARG A 71 -5.65 9.57 14.80
C ARG A 71 -4.26 9.78 15.41
N PHE A 72 -3.24 9.12 14.87
CA PHE A 72 -1.87 9.29 15.35
C PHE A 72 -1.36 10.71 15.14
N GLN A 73 -1.62 11.30 13.97
CA GLN A 73 -1.29 12.70 13.67
C GLN A 73 -1.94 13.67 14.66
N GLN A 74 -3.23 13.49 14.97
CA GLN A 74 -3.94 14.30 15.96
C GLN A 74 -3.33 14.19 17.37
N LEU A 75 -2.85 13.01 17.76
CA LEU A 75 -2.19 12.81 19.05
C LEU A 75 -0.83 13.51 19.10
N MET A 76 -0.03 13.44 18.03
CA MET A 76 1.25 14.14 17.96
C MET A 76 1.08 15.66 18.02
N GLN A 77 0.07 16.21 17.35
CA GLN A 77 -0.22 17.65 17.39
C GLN A 77 -0.62 18.15 18.79
N LYS A 78 -1.18 17.30 19.65
CA LYS A 78 -1.54 17.65 21.03
C LYS A 78 -0.37 17.59 22.01
N GLN A 79 0.74 16.95 21.61
CA GLN A 79 1.94 16.78 22.45
C GLN A 79 2.99 17.86 22.17
N MET A 80 2.82 18.63 21.09
CA MET A 80 3.56 19.87 20.81
C MET A 80 2.81 21.07 21.40
#